data_AF-A0A348WUQ3-F1
#
_entry.id   AF-A0A348WUQ3-F1
#
_cell.length_a   1.000
_cell.length_b   1.000
_cell.length_c   1.000
_cell.angle_alpha   90.00
_cell.angle_beta   90.00
_cell.angle_gamma   90.00
#
_symmetry.space_group_name_H-M   'P 1'
#
loop_
_entity.id
_entity.type
_entity.pdbx_description
1 polymer ?
#
loop_
_entity_poly.entity_id
_entity_poly.type
_entity_poly.pdbx_seq_one_letter_code
_entity_poly.pdbx_strand_id
1 'polypeptide(L)'
;MEELQRQQVSAAEVKEIVSDETASILIEKEVDEEKIFGNKKGIINIDTISRNFEAGDIVTVNSLKDKKLIDKNVCFVKVLARGIIDKPLIVKAQDFSLDAAKMIQLTGGKVVLLNKKKY
;
A
#
# COMPACT_ATOMS: atom_id res chain seq x y z
N MET A 1 21.46 12.15 -6.87
CA MET A 1 20.86 11.93 -5.54
C MET A 1 20.56 10.45 -5.47
N GLU A 2 21.38 9.68 -4.78
CA GLU A 2 21.08 8.28 -4.47
C GLU A 2 19.92 8.28 -3.48
N GLU A 3 18.74 7.86 -3.93
CA GLU A 3 17.69 7.44 -3.03
C GLU A 3 18.26 6.30 -2.18
N LEU A 4 18.51 6.56 -0.90
CA LEU A 4 18.84 5.54 0.09
C LEU A 4 17.63 4.59 0.20
N GLN A 5 17.55 3.62 -0.69
CA GLN A 5 16.63 2.50 -0.56
C GLN A 5 17.07 1.70 0.66
N ARG A 6 16.28 1.78 1.73
CA ARG A 6 16.57 1.05 2.96
C ARG A 6 16.11 -0.38 2.80
N GLN A 7 16.99 -1.33 3.11
CA GLN A 7 16.69 -2.77 3.05
C GLN A 7 15.57 -3.19 4.02
N GLN A 8 15.34 -2.43 5.09
CA GLN A 8 14.23 -2.67 6.02
C GLN A 8 13.78 -1.35 6.64
N VAL A 9 12.46 -1.15 6.67
CA VAL A 9 11.85 0.06 7.21
C VAL A 9 10.84 -0.36 8.27
N SER A 10 10.99 0.18 9.47
CA SER A 10 10.11 -0.05 10.61
C SER A 10 9.20 1.15 10.88
N ALA A 11 7.99 0.90 11.38
CA ALA A 11 6.98 1.95 11.54
C ALA A 11 7.40 3.07 12.52
N ALA A 12 8.34 2.78 13.42
CA ALA A 12 8.89 3.75 14.36
C ALA A 12 9.83 4.74 13.67
N GLU A 13 10.73 4.26 12.81
CA GLU A 13 11.73 5.11 12.16
C GLU A 13 11.11 6.08 11.17
N VAL A 14 10.06 5.66 10.46
CA VAL A 14 9.39 6.41 9.38
C VAL A 14 8.93 7.81 9.80
N LYS A 15 8.58 7.96 11.07
CA LYS A 15 8.07 9.21 11.64
C LYS A 15 9.16 10.29 11.76
N GLU A 16 10.44 9.90 11.81
CA GLU A 16 11.56 10.81 12.05
C GLU A 16 12.30 11.23 10.77
N ILE A 17 12.24 10.43 9.70
CA ILE A 17 13.14 10.57 8.53
C ILE A 17 12.51 11.27 7.32
N VAL A 18 11.19 11.28 7.20
CA VAL A 18 10.50 11.76 6.00
C VAL A 18 9.53 12.88 6.33
N SER A 19 9.93 14.11 6.00
CA SER A 19 9.06 15.29 5.99
C SER A 19 7.87 15.05 5.07
N ASP A 20 6.67 15.42 5.53
CA ASP A 20 5.37 15.13 4.90
C ASP A 20 5.23 15.57 3.42
N GLU A 21 6.11 16.45 2.94
CA GLU A 21 6.07 17.02 1.59
C GLU A 21 6.43 16.02 0.48
N THR A 22 7.37 15.09 0.69
CA THR A 22 7.76 14.12 -0.35
C THR A 22 6.73 13.02 -0.56
N ALA A 23 6.01 12.65 0.50
CA ALA A 23 5.03 11.55 0.43
C ALA A 23 3.82 11.88 -0.46
N SER A 24 3.50 13.16 -0.66
CA SER A 24 2.33 13.59 -1.44
C SER A 24 2.58 13.69 -2.94
N ILE A 25 3.84 13.82 -3.36
CA ILE A 25 4.21 14.10 -4.77
C ILE A 25 4.24 12.83 -5.61
N LEU A 26 4.47 11.66 -5.00
CA LEU A 26 4.71 10.39 -5.68
C LEU A 26 3.51 9.43 -5.66
N ILE A 27 2.36 9.84 -5.11
CA ILE A 27 1.15 9.02 -5.13
C ILE A 27 0.49 9.17 -6.49
N GLU A 28 0.64 8.14 -7.32
CA GLU A 28 -0.08 8.06 -8.57
C GLU A 28 -1.56 7.78 -8.30
N LYS A 29 -2.42 8.60 -8.88
CA LYS A 29 -3.87 8.38 -8.86
C LYS A 29 -4.24 7.63 -10.12
N GLU A 30 -4.63 6.38 -9.96
CA GLU A 30 -5.11 5.54 -11.05
C GLU A 30 -6.61 5.26 -10.83
N VAL A 31 -7.36 5.15 -11.92
CA VAL A 31 -8.77 4.77 -11.86
C VAL A 31 -8.83 3.25 -11.87
N ASP A 32 -9.52 2.67 -10.89
CA ASP A 32 -9.70 1.23 -10.81
C ASP A 32 -10.50 0.73 -12.04
N GLU A 33 -9.81 0.07 -12.97
CA GLU A 33 -10.44 -0.59 -14.12
C GLU A 33 -11.03 -1.96 -13.74
N GLU A 34 -10.58 -2.53 -12.62
CA GLU A 34 -11.07 -3.81 -12.13
C GLU A 34 -12.49 -3.69 -11.52
N LYS A 35 -13.37 -4.64 -11.83
CA LYS A 35 -14.71 -4.68 -11.22
C LYS A 35 -14.62 -5.21 -9.78
N ILE A 36 -14.33 -4.33 -8.83
CA ILE A 36 -14.41 -4.65 -7.40
C ILE A 36 -15.86 -4.71 -6.92
N PHE A 37 -16.39 -5.92 -6.78
CA PHE A 37 -17.70 -6.15 -6.16
C PHE A 37 -17.58 -6.18 -4.63
N GLY A 38 -18.48 -5.45 -3.96
CA GLY A 38 -18.56 -5.39 -2.51
C GLY A 38 -19.08 -4.06 -1.98
N ASN A 39 -19.47 -4.04 -0.71
CA ASN A 39 -19.88 -2.80 -0.03
C ASN A 39 -19.22 -2.65 1.35
N LYS A 40 -18.33 -3.58 1.70
CA LYS A 40 -17.63 -3.56 2.98
C LYS A 40 -16.28 -2.87 2.86
N LYS A 41 -15.86 -2.29 3.97
CA LYS A 41 -14.50 -1.76 4.17
C LYS A 41 -13.65 -2.86 4.81
N GLY A 42 -12.41 -2.99 4.33
CA GLY A 42 -11.39 -3.87 4.87
C GLY A 42 -10.16 -3.07 5.25
N ILE A 43 -9.41 -3.60 6.19
CA ILE A 43 -8.16 -3.02 6.68
C ILE A 43 -7.09 -4.08 6.47
N ILE A 44 -5.93 -3.66 5.94
CA ILE A 44 -4.78 -4.55 5.74
C ILE A 44 -3.51 -3.86 6.25
N ASN A 45 -2.61 -4.66 6.83
CA ASN A 45 -1.33 -4.19 7.34
C ASN A 45 -0.21 -4.48 6.33
N ILE A 46 0.75 -3.57 6.22
CA ILE A 46 1.91 -3.75 5.33
C ILE A 46 2.76 -4.99 5.68
N ASP A 47 2.86 -5.41 6.95
CA ASP A 47 3.60 -6.64 7.30
C ASP A 47 2.96 -7.89 6.69
N THR A 48 1.63 -7.93 6.70
CA THR A 48 0.86 -9.04 6.15
C THR A 48 1.04 -9.11 4.64
N ILE A 49 1.12 -7.94 4.00
CA ILE A 49 1.44 -7.83 2.58
C ILE A 49 2.90 -8.31 2.34
N SER A 50 3.89 -7.79 3.06
CA SER A 50 5.32 -8.16 2.87
C SER A 50 5.58 -9.67 3.02
N ARG A 51 4.85 -10.34 3.90
CA ARG A 51 4.96 -11.80 4.11
C ARG A 51 4.37 -12.64 2.99
N ASN A 52 3.37 -12.10 2.29
CA ASN A 52 2.55 -12.85 1.35
C ASN A 52 2.82 -12.47 -0.12
N PHE A 53 3.62 -11.43 -0.34
CA PHE A 53 3.99 -10.93 -1.66
C PHE A 53 5.51 -10.88 -1.82
N GLU A 54 5.95 -10.95 -3.08
CA GLU A 54 7.37 -10.92 -3.46
C GLU A 54 7.79 -9.51 -3.86
N ALA A 55 9.10 -9.24 -3.86
CA ALA A 55 9.62 -7.92 -4.23
C ALA A 55 9.24 -7.59 -5.69
N GLY A 56 8.64 -6.41 -5.89
CA GLY A 56 8.14 -5.93 -7.18
C GLY A 56 6.70 -6.37 -7.52
N ASP A 57 6.06 -7.14 -6.65
CA ASP A 57 4.70 -7.63 -6.91
C ASP A 57 3.63 -6.52 -6.82
N ILE A 58 2.53 -6.72 -7.54
CA ILE A 58 1.42 -5.76 -7.64
C ILE A 58 0.29 -6.22 -6.72
N VAL A 59 0.16 -5.50 -5.61
CA VAL A 59 -0.83 -5.75 -4.59
C VAL A 59 -2.09 -4.95 -4.92
N THR A 60 -3.07 -5.60 -5.54
CA THR A 60 -4.41 -5.05 -5.75
C THR A 60 -5.43 -5.69 -4.80
N VAL A 61 -6.63 -5.09 -4.72
CA VAL A 61 -7.76 -5.67 -3.99
C VAL A 61 -8.05 -7.10 -4.46
N ASN A 62 -7.89 -7.37 -5.76
CA ASN A 62 -8.14 -8.70 -6.32
C ASN A 62 -7.06 -9.71 -5.88
N SER A 63 -5.77 -9.34 -5.93
CA SER A 63 -4.68 -10.17 -5.41
C SER A 63 -4.83 -10.47 -3.91
N LEU A 64 -5.31 -9.49 -3.13
CA LEU A 64 -5.60 -9.70 -1.70
C LEU A 64 -6.76 -10.68 -1.47
N LYS A 65 -7.80 -10.65 -2.32
CA LYS A 65 -8.93 -11.59 -2.28
C LYS A 65 -8.50 -13.00 -2.67
N ASP A 66 -7.68 -13.13 -3.71
CA ASP A 66 -7.16 -14.40 -4.19
C ASP A 66 -6.39 -15.12 -3.09
N LYS A 67 -5.47 -14.40 -2.43
CA LYS A 67 -4.71 -14.92 -1.29
C LYS A 67 -5.50 -14.98 0.03
N LYS A 68 -6.81 -14.75 0.00
CA LYS A 68 -7.74 -14.78 1.15
C LYS A 68 -7.31 -13.90 2.33
N LEU A 69 -6.59 -12.81 2.07
CA LEU A 69 -6.20 -11.84 3.09
C LEU A 69 -7.35 -10.90 3.47
N ILE A 70 -8.31 -10.71 2.54
CA ILE A 70 -9.52 -9.92 2.74
C ILE A 70 -10.74 -10.69 2.25
N ASP A 71 -11.91 -10.31 2.79
CA ASP A 71 -13.17 -10.91 2.40
C ASP A 71 -13.57 -10.52 0.96
N LYS A 72 -14.24 -11.43 0.24
CA LYS A 72 -14.65 -11.20 -1.15
C LYS A 72 -15.60 -10.00 -1.29
N ASN A 73 -16.35 -9.69 -0.24
CA ASN A 73 -17.29 -8.56 -0.18
C ASN A 73 -16.66 -7.20 0.14
N VAL A 74 -15.34 -7.16 0.34
CA VAL A 74 -14.61 -5.90 0.54
C VAL A 74 -14.40 -5.20 -0.81
N CYS A 75 -14.81 -3.95 -0.86
CA CYS A 75 -14.61 -3.06 -2.02
C CYS A 75 -13.67 -1.89 -1.66
N PHE A 76 -13.55 -1.57 -0.38
CA PHE A 76 -12.72 -0.46 0.07
C PHE A 76 -11.64 -1.00 1.01
N VAL A 77 -10.38 -0.90 0.62
CA VAL A 77 -9.24 -1.34 1.43
C VAL A 77 -8.48 -0.13 1.91
N LYS A 78 -8.30 -0.05 3.23
CA LYS A 78 -7.38 0.87 3.89
C LYS A 78 -6.10 0.15 4.30
N VAL A 79 -4.96 0.68 3.88
CA VAL A 79 -3.63 0.13 4.20
C VAL A 79 -3.04 0.89 5.40
N LEU A 80 -2.62 0.14 6.42
CA LEU A 80 -2.03 0.68 7.65
C LEU A 80 -0.56 0.30 7.79
N ALA A 81 0.23 1.22 8.37
CA ALA A 81 1.61 0.98 8.75
C ALA A 81 1.67 0.18 10.04
N ARG A 82 1.94 -1.11 9.92
CA ARG A 82 2.22 -1.99 11.04
C ARG A 82 3.33 -2.95 10.66
N GLY A 83 4.26 -3.15 11.59
CA GLY A 83 5.37 -4.08 11.44
C GLY A 83 6.52 -3.47 10.64
N ILE A 84 7.16 -4.33 9.83
CA ILE A 84 8.31 -4.00 9.00
C ILE A 84 8.01 -4.34 7.55
N ILE A 85 8.57 -3.55 6.63
CA ILE A 85 8.61 -3.86 5.21
C ILE A 85 10.08 -3.85 4.78
N ASP A 86 10.47 -4.91 4.10
CA ASP A 86 11.84 -5.20 3.66
C ASP A 86 11.94 -5.35 2.14
N LYS A 87 10.84 -5.12 1.43
CA LYS A 87 10.72 -5.37 -0.01
C LYS A 87 10.00 -4.21 -0.70
N PRO A 88 10.46 -3.81 -1.90
CA PRO A 88 9.71 -2.89 -2.74
C PRO A 88 8.43 -3.57 -3.22
N LEU A 89 7.28 -2.93 -3.05
CA LEU A 89 5.98 -3.45 -3.49
C LEU A 89 5.18 -2.36 -4.19
N ILE A 90 4.38 -2.73 -5.18
CA ILE A 90 3.45 -1.82 -5.86
C ILE A 90 2.08 -2.04 -5.24
N VAL A 91 1.67 -1.15 -4.33
CA VAL A 91 0.41 -1.30 -3.60
C VAL A 91 -0.65 -0.38 -4.20
N LYS A 92 -1.73 -0.98 -4.72
CA LYS A 92 -2.90 -0.27 -5.25
C LYS A 92 -4.09 -0.44 -4.29
N ALA A 93 -4.51 0.63 -3.64
CA ALA A 93 -5.63 0.60 -2.70
C ALA A 93 -6.41 1.93 -2.67
N GLN A 94 -7.58 1.92 -2.04
CA GLN A 94 -8.47 3.09 -2.00
C GLN A 94 -8.04 4.13 -0.96
N ASP A 95 -7.36 3.70 0.11
CA ASP A 95 -6.91 4.58 1.19
C ASP A 95 -5.61 4.05 1.82
N PHE A 96 -4.72 4.97 2.18
CA PHE A 96 -3.45 4.66 2.84
C PHE A 96 -3.28 5.57 4.05
N SER A 97 -2.74 5.03 5.14
CA SER A 97 -2.18 5.87 6.20
C SER A 97 -0.90 6.56 5.72
N LEU A 98 -0.63 7.76 6.24
CA LEU A 98 0.57 8.54 5.92
C LEU A 98 1.84 7.72 6.15
N ASP A 99 1.96 7.09 7.32
CA ASP A 99 3.10 6.23 7.65
C ASP A 99 3.23 5.04 6.68
N ALA A 100 2.10 4.49 6.19
CA ALA A 100 2.12 3.33 5.30
C ALA A 100 2.67 3.71 3.93
N ALA A 101 2.21 4.85 3.40
CA ALA A 101 2.70 5.39 2.15
C ALA A 101 4.20 5.70 2.24
N LYS A 102 4.66 6.26 3.36
CA LYS A 102 6.09 6.52 3.59
C LYS A 102 6.91 5.23 3.65
N MET A 103 6.43 4.19 4.35
CA MET A 103 7.13 2.90 4.45
C MET A 103 7.32 2.20 3.10
N ILE A 104 6.27 2.20 2.28
CA ILE A 104 6.33 1.62 0.93
C ILE A 104 7.31 2.40 0.07
N GLN A 105 7.30 3.73 0.13
CA GLN A 105 8.24 4.57 -0.63
C GLN A 105 9.70 4.39 -0.17
N LEU A 106 9.94 4.33 1.14
CA LEU A 106 11.29 4.17 1.71
C LEU A 106 11.96 2.83 1.33
N THR A 107 11.15 1.82 1.02
CA THR A 107 11.62 0.52 0.51
C THR A 107 11.77 0.48 -1.00
N GLY A 108 11.54 1.60 -1.71
CA GLY A 108 11.56 1.68 -3.17
C GLY A 108 10.29 1.13 -3.83
N GLY A 109 9.22 0.96 -3.07
CA GLY A 109 7.90 0.57 -3.56
C GLY A 109 7.09 1.73 -4.12
N LYS A 110 5.95 1.42 -4.73
CA LYS A 110 5.05 2.37 -5.39
C LYS A 110 3.68 2.35 -4.73
N VAL A 111 3.11 3.54 -4.48
CA VAL A 111 1.79 3.69 -3.88
C VAL A 111 0.84 4.25 -4.92
N VAL A 112 -0.21 3.49 -5.26
CA VAL A 112 -1.22 3.89 -6.23
C VAL A 112 -2.55 4.03 -5.51
N LEU A 113 -3.11 5.24 -5.53
CA LEU A 113 -4.40 5.51 -4.91
C LEU A 113 -5.51 5.30 -5.94
N LEU A 114 -6.34 4.30 -5.68
CA LEU A 114 -7.46 3.91 -6.52
C LEU A 114 -8.70 4.69 -6.13
N ASN A 115 -9.11 5.63 -6.98
CA ASN A 115 -10.29 6.44 -6.69
C ASN A 115 -11.57 5.70 -7.12
N LYS A 116 -12.61 5.70 -6.27
CA LYS A 116 -13.89 5.07 -6.61
C LYS A 116 -14.56 5.86 -7.73
N LYS A 117 -14.83 5.22 -8.87
CA LYS A 117 -15.69 5.81 -9.90
C LYS A 117 -17.11 5.91 -9.31
N LYS A 118 -17.58 7.14 -9.07
CA LYS A 118 -19.01 7.41 -8.81
C LYS A 118 -19.73 7.08 -10.12
N TYR A 119 -20.42 5.94 -10.15
CA TYR A 119 -21.47 5.68 -11.13
C TYR A 119 -22.79 6.21 -10.57
#